data_AF-A0A804IZ54-F1
#
_entry.id   AF-A0A804IZ54-F1
#
_cell.length_a   1.000
_cell.length_b   1.000
_cell.length_c   1.000
_cell.angle_alpha   90.00
_cell.angle_beta   90.00
_cell.angle_gamma   90.00
#
_symmetry.space_group_name_H-M   'P 1'
#
loop_
_entity.id
_entity.type
_entity.pdbx_description
1 polymer ?
#
loop_
_entity_poly.entity_id
_entity_poly.type
_entity_poly.pdbx_seq_one_letter_code
_entity_poly.pdbx_strand_id
1 'polypeptide(L)'
;MQLHISPSMRHVTVFPGKGVREFIKFKVTSRRLSYKMVIYSLLFMTFLLRFIFVLTAMDTIEGETQCSSLGCIGKRLGPRMWRRPDSASVTVPEEIYRVLEGAEPDEPTAGSDVPQTLEEFIEEMKSDRTDAKTFALRLRAMVSLLDQKTRVAKIQEYLYRHVASSSIPKPLHCLALRLAQEHSTNVGARHQLPAPERVPALVDPELYHFVLASDNVLAAAVVAASLVANALLPGSVVLHVITDRKTYAPMQAWFSLHPLAPAVVEVKALHHFDWFTRGRVPVMEAMEKDRAARSHFRGGSSAIVANVSEKPIIVAAKLQALSPKYHCVMNHIRIHLPELFPSLNKVVFLDDDVVVQADLSPLWDIDLQGKVNGAVETCRGADKFVMSKRLKHYLNFSHPLISKNFQPDECAWAYGMNVFDLEAWRKTNISVTYYHWLQKNLESDLSLWQLGTLPPGLIAFHGHVHVIDPYWHMLGLGYQENTTVEDAEKAAVIHFNGRAKPWLDIAFPEIRPLWAKYLNLSDKLIRACNIRA
;
A
#
# COMPACT_ATOMS: atom_id res chain seq x y z
N MET A 1 -34.22 5.80 -65.14
CA MET A 1 -32.81 5.74 -65.60
C MET A 1 -32.17 4.63 -64.79
N GLN A 2 -31.85 3.49 -65.40
CA GLN A 2 -31.25 2.35 -64.71
C GLN A 2 -29.76 2.28 -65.06
N LEU A 3 -28.94 2.17 -64.02
CA LEU A 3 -27.49 2.16 -64.08
C LEU A 3 -27.01 0.74 -63.79
N HIS A 4 -26.35 0.11 -64.75
CA HIS A 4 -25.80 -1.23 -64.58
C HIS A 4 -24.27 -1.17 -64.63
N ILE A 5 -23.64 -1.63 -63.55
CA ILE A 5 -22.18 -1.65 -63.37
C ILE A 5 -21.74 -3.11 -63.43
N SER A 6 -20.76 -3.43 -64.28
CA SER A 6 -20.30 -4.82 -64.40
C SER A 6 -19.42 -5.23 -63.20
N PRO A 7 -19.36 -6.52 -62.85
CA PRO A 7 -18.65 -6.98 -61.65
C PRO A 7 -17.14 -6.72 -61.64
N SER A 8 -16.53 -6.44 -62.80
CA SER A 8 -15.11 -6.07 -62.90
C SER A 8 -14.86 -4.55 -62.83
N MET A 9 -15.93 -3.74 -62.70
CA MET A 9 -15.93 -2.27 -62.67
C MET A 9 -15.20 -1.57 -63.82
N ARG A 10 -15.07 -2.22 -64.99
CA ARG A 10 -14.36 -1.60 -66.12
C ARG A 10 -15.27 -0.80 -67.05
N HIS A 11 -16.58 -1.06 -67.09
CA HIS A 11 -17.54 -0.29 -67.88
C HIS A 11 -18.83 -0.03 -67.08
N VAL A 12 -19.42 1.15 -67.27
CA VAL A 12 -20.72 1.56 -66.72
C VAL A 12 -21.63 1.90 -67.89
N THR A 13 -22.79 1.26 -67.98
CA THR A 13 -23.75 1.50 -69.07
C THR A 13 -25.00 2.15 -68.50
N VAL A 14 -25.37 3.31 -69.04
CA VAL A 14 -26.54 4.09 -68.62
C VAL A 14 -27.61 4.01 -69.71
N PHE A 15 -28.82 3.59 -69.35
CA PHE A 15 -29.96 3.57 -70.28
C PHE A 15 -30.94 4.72 -69.97
N PRO A 16 -31.02 5.76 -70.83
CA PRO A 16 -32.11 6.72 -70.79
C PRO A 16 -33.32 6.13 -71.53
N GLY A 17 -34.51 6.20 -70.92
CA GLY A 17 -35.74 5.78 -71.56
C GLY A 17 -35.95 6.59 -72.85
N LYS A 18 -35.96 5.88 -73.99
CA LYS A 18 -35.92 6.33 -75.40
C LYS A 18 -34.52 6.24 -76.06
N GLY A 19 -34.09 5.00 -76.32
CA GLY A 19 -33.77 4.58 -77.69
C GLY A 19 -32.40 4.90 -78.32
N VAL A 20 -31.39 5.45 -77.64
CA VAL A 20 -30.04 5.61 -78.24
C VAL A 20 -28.94 5.29 -77.21
N ARG A 21 -27.97 4.45 -77.60
CA ARG A 21 -26.79 4.04 -76.78
C ARG A 21 -25.55 4.84 -77.21
N GLU A 22 -24.91 5.55 -76.29
CA GLU A 22 -23.57 6.15 -76.50
C GLU A 22 -22.52 5.50 -75.59
N PHE A 23 -21.32 5.29 -76.13
CA PHE A 23 -20.18 4.72 -75.40
C PHE A 23 -19.07 5.77 -75.26
N ILE A 24 -18.69 6.09 -74.02
CA ILE A 24 -17.55 6.98 -73.73
C ILE A 24 -16.32 6.11 -73.40
N LYS A 25 -15.26 6.22 -74.22
CA LYS A 25 -13.94 5.59 -73.97
C LYS A 25 -13.01 6.60 -73.29
N PHE A 26 -12.41 6.23 -72.15
CA PHE A 26 -11.31 6.97 -71.53
C PHE A 26 -9.95 6.31 -71.83
N LYS A 27 -8.96 7.16 -72.15
CA LYS A 27 -7.59 6.83 -72.55
C LYS A 27 -6.67 6.88 -71.31
N VAL A 28 -5.99 5.78 -70.99
CA VAL A 28 -5.04 5.70 -69.85
C VAL A 28 -3.70 6.29 -70.25
N THR A 29 -3.24 7.33 -69.52
CA THR A 29 -1.90 7.92 -69.63
C THR A 29 -1.03 7.54 -68.43
N SER A 30 0.30 7.52 -68.64
CA SER A 30 1.32 6.89 -67.78
C SER A 30 1.44 7.48 -66.37
N ARG A 31 1.63 6.60 -65.38
CA ARG A 31 1.88 6.93 -63.96
C ARG A 31 3.13 7.80 -63.78
N ARG A 32 2.95 9.04 -63.33
CA ARG A 32 4.00 9.82 -62.67
C ARG A 32 4.20 9.27 -61.25
N LEU A 33 5.45 8.96 -60.88
CA LEU A 33 5.82 8.57 -59.52
C LEU A 33 5.39 9.65 -58.53
N SER A 34 4.50 9.29 -57.61
CA SER A 34 4.02 10.19 -56.56
C SER A 34 5.16 10.50 -55.59
N TYR A 35 5.29 11.77 -55.21
CA TYR A 35 6.26 12.26 -54.22
C TYR A 35 6.24 11.43 -52.91
N LYS A 36 5.08 10.85 -52.56
CA LYS A 36 4.95 9.93 -51.41
C LYS A 36 5.75 8.63 -51.58
N MET A 37 5.83 8.05 -52.78
CA MET A 37 6.65 6.85 -53.01
C MET A 37 8.14 7.13 -52.91
N VAL A 38 8.59 8.31 -53.33
CA VAL A 38 9.99 8.73 -53.18
C VAL A 38 10.35 8.89 -51.71
N ILE A 39 9.46 9.50 -50.91
CA ILE A 39 9.64 9.63 -49.46
C ILE A 39 9.72 8.27 -48.77
N TYR A 40 8.81 7.33 -49.09
CA TYR A 40 8.87 6.00 -48.50
C TYR A 40 10.11 5.21 -48.92
N SER A 41 10.56 5.39 -50.16
CA SER A 41 11.78 4.73 -50.64
C SER A 41 13.04 5.30 -49.99
N LEU A 42 13.08 6.62 -49.74
CA LEU A 42 14.15 7.27 -48.97
C LEU A 42 14.15 6.81 -47.51
N LEU A 43 12.99 6.77 -46.85
CA LEU A 43 12.87 6.27 -45.48
C LEU A 43 13.32 4.82 -45.36
N PHE A 44 12.90 3.96 -46.31
CA PHE A 44 13.33 2.58 -46.36
C PHE A 44 14.86 2.46 -46.53
N MET A 45 15.45 3.25 -47.43
CA MET A 45 16.91 3.27 -47.61
C MET A 45 17.66 3.77 -46.37
N THR A 46 17.14 4.77 -45.65
CA THR A 46 17.76 5.22 -44.39
C THR A 46 17.70 4.15 -43.31
N PHE A 47 16.61 3.40 -43.24
CA PHE A 47 16.46 2.29 -42.29
C PHE A 47 17.41 1.14 -42.65
N LEU A 48 17.50 0.81 -43.93
CA LEU A 48 18.40 -0.23 -44.44
C LEU A 48 19.87 0.13 -44.18
N LEU A 49 20.27 1.38 -44.44
CA LEU A 49 21.63 1.86 -44.18
C LEU A 49 21.98 1.84 -42.69
N ARG A 50 21.05 2.21 -41.81
CA ARG A 50 21.28 2.08 -40.35
C ARG A 50 21.37 0.63 -39.91
N PHE A 51 20.59 -0.26 -40.51
CA PHE A 51 20.64 -1.68 -40.21
C PHE A 51 21.96 -2.32 -40.68
N ILE A 52 22.44 -1.94 -41.86
CA ILE A 52 23.75 -2.36 -42.38
C ILE A 52 24.89 -1.77 -41.52
N PHE A 53 24.77 -0.51 -41.09
CA PHE A 53 25.74 0.10 -40.18
C PHE A 53 25.79 -0.61 -38.83
N VAL A 54 24.65 -1.00 -38.26
CA VAL A 54 24.62 -1.79 -37.01
C VAL A 54 25.22 -3.18 -37.22
N LEU A 55 24.90 -3.86 -38.33
CA LEU A 55 25.48 -5.17 -38.65
C LEU A 55 26.99 -5.10 -38.85
N THR A 56 27.50 -4.09 -39.55
CA THR A 56 28.94 -3.89 -39.75
C THR A 56 29.65 -3.42 -38.49
N ALA A 57 29.00 -2.59 -37.66
CA ALA A 57 29.52 -2.19 -36.36
C ALA A 57 29.60 -3.38 -35.39
N MET A 58 28.63 -4.30 -35.42
CA MET A 58 28.69 -5.55 -34.66
C MET A 58 29.82 -6.46 -35.15
N ASP A 59 30.07 -6.52 -36.46
CA ASP A 59 31.21 -7.26 -37.04
C ASP A 59 32.58 -6.67 -36.64
N THR A 60 32.63 -5.37 -36.30
CA THR A 60 33.86 -4.69 -35.82
C THR A 60 34.05 -4.71 -34.29
N ILE A 61 33.05 -5.17 -33.52
CA ILE A 61 33.12 -5.28 -32.04
C ILE A 61 33.51 -6.71 -31.61
N GLU A 62 33.44 -7.70 -32.49
CA GLU A 62 34.14 -8.99 -32.31
C GLU A 62 35.62 -8.82 -32.68
N GLY A 63 36.47 -8.97 -31.67
CA GLY A 63 37.89 -8.61 -31.71
C GLY A 63 38.71 -9.27 -32.83
N GLU A 64 39.84 -8.60 -33.09
CA GLU A 64 40.94 -8.99 -33.97
C GLU A 64 41.10 -10.51 -34.14
N THR A 65 40.57 -11.03 -35.26
CA THR A 65 41.12 -12.23 -35.88
C THR A 65 41.68 -11.84 -37.23
N GLN A 66 43.02 -11.87 -37.33
CA GLN A 66 43.73 -11.66 -38.59
C GLN A 66 43.22 -12.66 -39.63
N CYS A 67 42.41 -12.18 -40.58
CA CYS A 67 42.09 -12.92 -41.78
C CYS A 67 42.44 -12.05 -42.99
N SER A 68 43.74 -11.99 -43.29
CA SER A 68 44.23 -11.41 -44.54
C SER A 68 44.14 -12.45 -45.67
N SER A 69 43.59 -12.00 -46.80
CA SER A 69 43.48 -12.64 -48.13
C SER A 69 42.11 -13.20 -48.52
N LEU A 70 41.83 -13.08 -49.83
CA LEU A 70 40.59 -13.24 -50.60
C LEU A 70 39.86 -14.61 -50.53
N GLY A 71 39.82 -15.29 -49.38
CA GLY A 71 39.26 -16.64 -49.22
C GLY A 71 37.89 -16.78 -48.55
N CYS A 72 37.35 -15.74 -47.91
CA CYS A 72 36.19 -15.89 -47.00
C CYS A 72 34.80 -15.61 -47.61
N ILE A 73 34.69 -15.39 -48.93
CA ILE A 73 33.40 -15.10 -49.59
C ILE A 73 32.69 -16.38 -50.11
N GLY A 74 33.28 -17.57 -49.95
CA GLY A 74 32.74 -18.82 -50.50
C GLY A 74 31.80 -19.66 -49.63
N LYS A 75 31.59 -19.33 -48.34
CA LYS A 75 30.97 -20.29 -47.38
C LYS A 75 29.52 -20.04 -46.97
N ARG A 76 28.80 -19.06 -47.53
CA ARG A 76 27.39 -18.79 -47.15
C ARG A 76 26.32 -19.05 -48.22
N LEU A 77 26.68 -19.53 -49.41
CA LEU A 77 25.70 -19.89 -50.45
C LEU A 77 26.08 -21.23 -51.11
N GLY A 78 25.71 -22.35 -50.48
CA GLY A 78 25.80 -23.69 -51.05
C GLY A 78 24.75 -24.61 -50.42
N PRO A 79 24.09 -25.51 -51.19
CA PRO A 79 22.96 -26.29 -50.68
C PRO A 79 23.39 -27.22 -49.55
N ARG A 80 22.64 -27.19 -48.44
CA ARG A 80 22.70 -28.15 -47.33
C ARG A 80 22.47 -29.56 -47.88
N MET A 81 23.51 -30.30 -48.24
CA MET A 81 23.54 -31.77 -48.15
C MET A 81 25.01 -32.21 -48.01
N TRP A 82 25.26 -32.95 -46.94
CA TRP A 82 26.55 -33.50 -46.46
C TRP A 82 27.38 -32.60 -45.55
N ARG A 83 27.09 -32.69 -44.25
CA ARG A 83 28.11 -32.56 -43.20
C ARG A 83 27.91 -33.71 -42.20
N ARG A 84 28.96 -34.51 -42.00
CA ARG A 84 29.09 -35.50 -40.92
C ARG A 84 29.08 -34.81 -39.54
N PRO A 85 28.72 -35.51 -38.45
CA PRO A 85 28.52 -34.88 -37.15
C PRO A 85 29.87 -34.67 -36.45
N ASP A 86 30.50 -33.52 -36.69
CA ASP A 86 31.57 -33.05 -35.82
C ASP A 86 30.95 -32.29 -34.64
N SER A 87 31.38 -32.70 -33.44
CA SER A 87 31.04 -32.20 -32.11
C SER A 87 30.58 -30.74 -32.05
N ALA A 88 29.42 -30.52 -31.42
CA ALA A 88 28.86 -29.22 -31.11
C ALA A 88 29.88 -28.32 -30.38
N SER A 89 30.43 -27.32 -31.07
CA SER A 89 31.08 -26.20 -30.42
C SER A 89 29.98 -25.34 -29.79
N VAL A 90 29.68 -25.58 -28.51
CA VAL A 90 28.81 -24.70 -27.71
C VAL A 90 29.42 -23.30 -27.76
N THR A 91 28.63 -22.31 -28.14
CA THR A 91 29.11 -20.92 -28.19
C THR A 91 29.29 -20.40 -26.75
N VAL A 92 30.30 -19.55 -26.51
CA VAL A 92 30.58 -18.98 -25.17
C VAL A 92 29.33 -18.44 -24.46
N PRO A 93 28.39 -17.74 -25.13
CA PRO A 93 27.16 -17.30 -24.49
C PRO A 93 26.24 -18.44 -24.05
N GLU A 94 26.09 -19.50 -24.86
CA GLU A 94 25.25 -20.66 -24.52
C GLU A 94 25.76 -21.40 -23.28
N GLU A 95 27.09 -21.51 -23.11
CA GLU A 95 27.68 -22.13 -21.91
C GLU A 95 27.45 -21.29 -20.66
N ILE A 96 27.52 -19.96 -20.76
CA ILE A 96 27.23 -19.04 -19.65
C ILE A 96 25.76 -19.16 -19.22
N TYR A 97 24.81 -19.10 -20.17
CA TYR A 97 23.39 -19.27 -19.86
C TYR A 97 23.11 -20.63 -19.24
N ARG A 98 23.73 -21.70 -19.76
CA ARG A 98 23.58 -23.05 -19.21
C ARG A 98 24.04 -23.17 -17.76
N VAL A 99 25.13 -22.50 -17.38
CA VAL A 99 25.65 -22.51 -16.00
C VAL A 99 24.79 -21.64 -15.07
N LEU A 100 24.27 -20.51 -15.57
CA LEU A 100 23.40 -19.61 -14.79
C LEU A 100 21.99 -20.18 -14.59
N GLU A 101 21.45 -20.91 -15.57
CA GLU A 101 20.11 -21.51 -15.53
C GLU A 101 20.11 -22.98 -15.05
N GLY A 102 21.26 -23.66 -15.11
CA GLY A 102 21.39 -25.08 -14.79
C GLY A 102 21.30 -25.39 -13.30
N ALA A 103 20.55 -26.45 -12.96
CA ALA A 103 20.39 -26.98 -11.61
C ALA A 103 21.46 -28.03 -11.24
N GLU A 104 22.70 -27.92 -11.74
CA GLU A 104 23.74 -28.90 -11.37
C GLU A 104 24.31 -28.64 -9.95
N PRO A 105 24.57 -29.72 -9.17
CA PRO A 105 24.87 -29.66 -7.74
C PRO A 105 26.37 -29.59 -7.44
N ASP A 106 27.17 -28.91 -8.26
CA ASP A 106 28.54 -28.57 -7.84
C ASP A 106 28.46 -27.25 -7.08
N GLU A 107 28.12 -27.34 -5.79
CA GLU A 107 28.37 -26.27 -4.84
C GLU A 107 29.87 -25.94 -4.88
N PRO A 108 30.28 -24.72 -5.28
CA PRO A 108 31.62 -24.28 -4.94
C PRO A 108 31.64 -24.24 -3.41
N THR A 109 32.52 -25.03 -2.81
CA THR A 109 32.80 -24.96 -1.38
C THR A 109 32.91 -23.50 -0.97
N ALA A 110 32.13 -23.11 0.04
CA ALA A 110 32.12 -21.76 0.61
C ALA A 110 33.49 -21.46 1.26
N GLY A 111 34.48 -21.19 0.42
CA GLY A 111 35.79 -20.69 0.78
C GLY A 111 35.87 -19.18 0.58
N SER A 112 36.77 -18.54 1.29
CA SER A 112 37.02 -17.09 1.37
C SER A 112 37.46 -16.40 0.06
N ASP A 113 37.22 -17.01 -1.10
CA ASP A 113 37.80 -16.63 -2.41
C ASP A 113 36.75 -16.15 -3.43
N VAL A 114 35.50 -15.91 -3.00
CA VAL A 114 34.44 -15.35 -3.86
C VAL A 114 34.51 -13.82 -3.82
N PRO A 115 34.53 -13.14 -4.99
CA PRO A 115 34.49 -11.69 -5.06
C PRO A 115 33.31 -11.11 -4.29
N GLN A 116 33.59 -10.08 -3.49
CA GLN A 116 32.61 -9.41 -2.66
C GLN A 116 31.88 -8.29 -3.40
N THR A 117 32.45 -7.84 -4.52
CA THR A 117 31.95 -6.71 -5.35
C THR A 117 32.08 -7.03 -6.83
N LEU A 118 31.30 -6.32 -7.66
CA LEU A 118 31.37 -6.44 -9.11
C LEU A 118 32.74 -5.98 -9.63
N GLU A 119 33.31 -4.95 -9.00
CA GLU A 119 34.62 -4.40 -9.35
C GLU A 119 35.74 -5.42 -9.11
N GLU A 120 35.73 -6.09 -7.96
CA GLU A 120 36.68 -7.15 -7.64
C GLU A 120 36.56 -8.33 -8.62
N PHE A 121 35.34 -8.74 -8.95
CA PHE A 121 35.10 -9.77 -9.96
C PHE A 121 35.64 -9.37 -11.34
N ILE A 122 35.41 -8.13 -11.77
CA ILE A 122 35.89 -7.63 -13.05
C ILE A 122 37.42 -7.59 -13.08
N GLU A 123 38.08 -7.14 -12.01
CA GLU A 123 39.55 -7.09 -11.95
C GLU A 123 40.17 -8.49 -11.95
N GLU A 124 39.59 -9.43 -11.21
CA GLU A 124 40.02 -10.83 -11.20
C GLU A 124 39.93 -11.46 -12.61
N MET A 125 38.80 -11.27 -13.29
CA MET A 125 38.56 -11.82 -14.64
C MET A 125 39.38 -11.11 -15.73
N LYS A 126 39.89 -9.91 -15.47
CA LYS A 126 40.86 -9.24 -16.37
C LYS A 126 42.27 -9.81 -16.20
N SER A 127 42.64 -10.21 -14.99
CA SER A 127 43.98 -10.74 -14.70
C SER A 127 44.16 -12.19 -15.15
N ASP A 128 43.12 -13.01 -15.07
CA ASP A 128 43.17 -14.42 -15.46
C ASP A 128 42.41 -14.66 -16.79
N ARG A 129 43.05 -15.35 -17.75
CA ARG A 129 42.37 -15.85 -18.96
C ARG A 129 41.49 -17.05 -18.60
N THR A 130 40.39 -16.82 -17.89
CA THR A 130 39.43 -17.86 -17.50
C THR A 130 38.54 -18.29 -18.66
N ASP A 131 38.23 -19.59 -18.73
CA ASP A 131 37.26 -20.12 -19.66
C ASP A 131 35.82 -19.72 -19.27
N ALA A 132 34.92 -19.74 -20.26
CA ALA A 132 33.54 -19.28 -20.10
C ALA A 132 32.78 -19.96 -18.96
N LYS A 133 33.08 -21.24 -18.71
CA LYS A 133 32.47 -22.02 -17.63
C LYS A 133 32.93 -21.53 -16.26
N THR A 134 34.23 -21.30 -16.06
CA THR A 134 34.77 -20.75 -14.80
C THR A 134 34.25 -19.34 -14.53
N PHE A 135 34.20 -18.49 -15.57
CA PHE A 135 33.59 -17.17 -15.48
C PHE A 135 32.13 -17.24 -14.98
N ALA A 136 31.32 -18.11 -15.59
CA ALA A 136 29.91 -18.26 -15.24
C ALA A 136 29.72 -18.83 -13.82
N LEU A 137 30.55 -19.79 -13.40
CA LEU A 137 30.53 -20.34 -12.05
C LEU A 137 30.91 -19.29 -10.99
N ARG A 138 31.97 -18.50 -11.22
CA ARG A 138 32.36 -17.41 -10.31
C ARG A 138 31.31 -16.30 -10.26
N LEU A 139 30.73 -15.92 -11.41
CA LEU A 139 29.63 -14.95 -11.45
C LEU A 139 28.42 -15.45 -10.65
N ARG A 140 28.03 -16.71 -10.82
CA ARG A 140 26.92 -17.33 -10.08
C ARG A 140 27.20 -17.34 -8.57
N ALA A 141 28.42 -17.65 -8.15
CA ALA A 141 28.83 -17.63 -6.75
C ALA A 141 28.75 -16.22 -6.15
N MET A 142 29.29 -15.21 -6.84
CA MET A 142 29.19 -13.80 -6.43
C MET A 142 27.72 -13.35 -6.33
N VAL A 143 26.91 -13.61 -7.35
CA VAL A 143 25.49 -13.22 -7.36
C VAL A 143 24.73 -13.90 -6.21
N SER A 144 25.01 -15.17 -5.93
CA SER A 144 24.39 -15.91 -4.82
C SER A 144 24.80 -15.33 -3.46
N LEU A 145 26.08 -14.98 -3.29
CA LEU A 145 26.58 -14.32 -2.08
C LEU A 145 25.93 -12.94 -1.89
N LEU A 146 25.85 -12.13 -2.96
CA LEU A 146 25.21 -10.81 -2.93
C LEU A 146 23.70 -10.92 -2.65
N ASP A 147 23.01 -11.91 -3.22
CA ASP A 147 21.59 -12.19 -2.90
C ASP A 147 21.41 -12.54 -1.43
N GLN A 148 22.26 -13.42 -0.88
CA GLN A 148 22.21 -13.80 0.54
C GLN A 148 22.48 -12.60 1.45
N LYS A 149 23.52 -11.79 1.16
CA LYS A 149 23.80 -10.56 1.93
C LYS A 149 22.63 -9.59 1.88
N THR A 150 22.07 -9.36 0.70
CA THR A 150 20.90 -8.48 0.50
C THR A 150 19.70 -9.00 1.29
N ARG A 151 19.47 -10.32 1.29
CA ARG A 151 18.40 -10.96 2.06
C ARG A 151 18.56 -10.76 3.56
N VAL A 152 19.75 -10.99 4.10
CA VAL A 152 20.08 -10.75 5.52
C VAL A 152 19.86 -9.30 5.89
N ALA A 153 20.41 -8.37 5.10
CA ALA A 153 20.26 -6.94 5.34
C ALA A 153 18.79 -6.51 5.32
N LYS A 154 17.99 -7.04 4.38
CA LYS A 154 16.55 -6.75 4.30
C LYS A 154 15.78 -7.27 5.50
N ILE A 155 16.11 -8.48 5.97
CA ILE A 155 15.51 -9.06 7.18
C ILE A 155 15.85 -8.21 8.42
N GLN A 156 17.10 -7.79 8.57
CA GLN A 156 17.55 -6.91 9.65
C GLN A 156 16.85 -5.55 9.61
N GLU A 157 16.74 -4.94 8.43
CA GLU A 157 15.98 -3.70 8.22
C GLU A 157 14.53 -3.83 8.72
N TYR A 158 13.84 -4.92 8.36
CA TYR A 158 12.47 -5.16 8.83
C TYR A 158 12.37 -5.32 10.35
N LEU A 159 13.36 -5.97 10.97
CA LEU A 159 13.44 -6.10 12.43
C LEU A 159 13.59 -4.72 13.09
N TYR A 160 14.57 -3.92 12.65
CA TYR A 160 14.80 -2.59 13.22
C TYR A 160 13.61 -1.67 13.02
N ARG A 161 12.98 -1.69 11.84
CA ARG A 161 11.72 -0.97 11.59
C ARG A 161 10.61 -1.44 12.52
N HIS A 162 10.47 -2.75 12.75
CA HIS A 162 9.47 -3.30 13.67
C HIS A 162 9.71 -2.82 15.11
N VAL A 163 10.93 -2.94 15.62
CA VAL A 163 11.31 -2.50 16.97
C VAL A 163 11.08 -0.99 17.12
N ALA A 164 11.53 -0.18 16.17
CA ALA A 164 11.33 1.27 16.19
C ALA A 164 9.84 1.65 16.16
N SER A 165 9.03 0.94 15.37
CA SER A 165 7.57 1.20 15.29
C SER A 165 6.75 0.72 16.48
N SER A 166 7.27 -0.25 17.24
CA SER A 166 6.56 -0.86 18.37
C SER A 166 6.99 -0.30 19.73
N SER A 167 8.13 0.40 19.77
CA SER A 167 8.65 1.03 20.98
C SER A 167 7.96 2.36 21.23
N ILE A 168 7.72 2.70 22.50
CA ILE A 168 7.25 4.03 22.89
C ILE A 168 8.48 4.96 22.98
N PRO A 169 8.61 5.99 22.14
CA PRO A 169 9.72 6.93 22.20
C PRO A 169 9.78 7.65 23.56
N LYS A 170 11.00 7.90 24.06
CA LYS A 170 11.22 8.65 25.31
C LYS A 170 10.47 10.00 25.35
N PRO A 171 10.43 10.80 24.26
CA PRO A 171 9.65 12.04 24.24
C PRO A 171 8.15 11.85 24.49
N LEU A 172 7.53 10.83 23.88
CA LEU A 172 6.10 10.53 24.07
C LEU A 172 5.82 10.03 25.50
N HIS A 173 6.70 9.18 26.03
CA HIS A 173 6.58 8.72 27.41
C HIS A 173 6.71 9.86 28.42
N CYS A 174 7.67 10.78 28.19
CA CYS A 174 7.81 12.01 28.98
C CYS A 174 6.53 12.83 28.95
N LEU A 175 5.94 13.05 27.77
CA LEU A 175 4.73 13.86 27.62
C LEU A 175 3.56 13.27 28.40
N ALA A 176 3.34 11.95 28.26
CA ALA A 176 2.28 11.25 28.98
C ALA A 176 2.45 11.35 30.50
N LEU A 177 3.67 11.16 31.02
CA LEU A 177 3.94 11.28 32.46
C LEU A 177 3.75 12.70 32.98
N ARG A 178 4.23 13.71 32.25
CA ARG A 178 4.04 15.12 32.62
C ARG A 178 2.57 15.51 32.63
N LEU A 179 1.81 15.11 31.61
CA LEU A 179 0.38 15.37 31.56
C LEU A 179 -0.39 14.66 32.68
N ALA A 180 0.00 13.45 33.05
CA ALA A 180 -0.57 12.76 34.22
C ALA A 180 -0.27 13.52 35.52
N GLN A 181 0.93 14.09 35.65
CA GLN A 181 1.29 14.96 36.77
C GLN A 181 0.46 16.26 36.76
N GLU A 182 0.30 16.91 35.60
CA GLU A 182 -0.57 18.08 35.43
C GLU A 182 -2.00 17.74 35.85
N HIS A 183 -2.57 16.64 35.36
CA HIS A 183 -3.90 16.18 35.77
C HIS A 183 -4.02 16.02 37.30
N SER A 184 -2.97 15.58 37.98
CA SER A 184 -3.01 15.38 39.44
C SER A 184 -2.88 16.68 40.23
N THR A 185 -2.19 17.70 39.71
CA THR A 185 -1.74 18.86 40.50
C THR A 185 -2.34 20.19 40.03
N ASN A 186 -2.70 20.28 38.75
CA ASN A 186 -3.25 21.47 38.12
C ASN A 186 -4.78 21.37 38.04
N VAL A 187 -5.50 22.36 38.59
CA VAL A 187 -6.97 22.39 38.53
C VAL A 187 -7.45 22.56 37.09
N GLY A 188 -6.75 23.40 36.30
CA GLY A 188 -7.06 23.61 34.89
C GLY A 188 -6.99 22.35 34.05
N ALA A 189 -6.06 21.43 34.39
CA ALA A 189 -5.92 20.14 33.70
C ALA A 189 -7.03 19.12 34.04
N ARG A 190 -7.89 19.42 35.01
CA ARG A 190 -9.04 18.59 35.43
C ARG A 190 -10.38 19.20 35.06
N HIS A 191 -10.39 20.26 34.24
CA HIS A 191 -11.64 20.84 33.79
C HIS A 191 -12.49 19.77 33.07
N GLN A 192 -13.78 19.78 33.37
CA GLN A 192 -14.71 18.88 32.72
C GLN A 192 -14.82 19.26 31.24
N LEU A 193 -14.74 18.26 30.38
CA LEU A 193 -14.81 18.41 28.93
C LEU A 193 -16.05 17.68 28.42
N PRO A 194 -17.03 18.41 27.84
CA PRO A 194 -17.09 19.85 27.67
C PRO A 194 -17.57 20.58 28.94
N ALA A 195 -17.57 21.92 28.90
CA ALA A 195 -18.21 22.73 29.94
C ALA A 195 -19.69 22.34 30.10
N PRO A 196 -20.29 22.44 31.32
CA PRO A 196 -21.66 21.99 31.59
C PRO A 196 -22.72 22.51 30.61
N GLU A 197 -22.59 23.77 30.19
CA GLU A 197 -23.49 24.43 29.23
C GLU A 197 -23.47 23.80 27.83
N ARG A 198 -22.37 23.13 27.47
CA ARG A 198 -22.16 22.49 26.17
C ARG A 198 -22.38 20.98 26.19
N VAL A 199 -22.74 20.40 27.33
CA VAL A 199 -23.06 18.97 27.43
C VAL A 199 -24.19 18.54 26.48
N PRO A 200 -25.27 19.33 26.26
CA PRO A 200 -26.31 18.96 25.31
C PRO A 200 -25.80 18.76 23.87
N ALA A 201 -24.73 19.46 23.47
CA ALA A 201 -24.12 19.33 22.14
C ALA A 201 -23.54 17.93 21.88
N LEU A 202 -23.28 17.13 22.91
CA LEU A 202 -22.71 15.79 22.76
C LEU A 202 -23.67 14.78 22.11
N VAL A 203 -24.96 15.12 22.01
CA VAL A 203 -26.01 14.27 21.43
C VAL A 203 -26.89 15.02 20.43
N ASP A 204 -26.48 16.22 20.02
CA ASP A 204 -27.27 17.08 19.12
C ASP A 204 -27.11 16.62 17.67
N PRO A 205 -28.16 16.07 17.03
CA PRO A 205 -28.06 15.51 15.68
C PRO A 205 -27.73 16.55 14.60
N GLU A 206 -27.87 17.85 14.88
CA GLU A 206 -27.54 18.94 13.94
C GLU A 206 -26.03 19.25 13.90
N LEU A 207 -25.24 18.65 14.79
CA LEU A 207 -23.79 18.84 14.86
C LEU A 207 -23.01 17.71 14.20
N TYR A 208 -21.77 18.00 13.83
CA TYR A 208 -20.88 17.05 13.18
C TYR A 208 -20.07 16.29 14.24
N HIS A 209 -20.50 15.06 14.51
CA HIS A 209 -19.88 14.16 15.48
C HIS A 209 -18.72 13.36 14.88
N PHE A 210 -17.52 13.64 15.38
CA PHE A 210 -16.30 12.92 15.06
C PHE A 210 -15.87 12.05 16.23
N VAL A 211 -15.42 10.83 15.95
CA VAL A 211 -14.95 9.88 16.96
C VAL A 211 -13.49 9.55 16.70
N LEU A 212 -12.67 9.66 17.74
CA LEU A 212 -11.25 9.36 17.72
C LEU A 212 -10.90 8.46 18.90
N ALA A 213 -10.41 7.25 18.64
CA ALA A 213 -9.98 6.33 19.69
C ALA A 213 -8.46 6.20 19.71
N SER A 214 -7.80 6.57 20.81
CA SER A 214 -6.33 6.54 20.89
C SER A 214 -5.80 6.40 22.33
N ASP A 215 -4.64 5.75 22.44
CA ASP A 215 -3.77 5.71 23.62
C ASP A 215 -2.53 6.62 23.47
N ASN A 216 -2.47 7.42 22.40
CA ASN A 216 -1.38 8.35 22.12
C ASN A 216 -1.89 9.80 22.11
N VAL A 217 -1.58 10.52 23.18
CA VAL A 217 -2.04 11.92 23.36
C VAL A 217 -1.56 12.84 22.25
N LEU A 218 -0.30 12.71 21.79
CA LEU A 218 0.25 13.60 20.76
C LEU A 218 -0.41 13.34 19.39
N ALA A 219 -0.63 12.08 19.06
CA ALA A 219 -1.33 11.68 17.85
C ALA A 219 -2.77 12.20 17.85
N ALA A 220 -3.48 11.99 18.96
CA ALA A 220 -4.85 12.48 19.12
C ALA A 220 -4.95 14.01 19.06
N ALA A 221 -3.97 14.72 19.65
CA ALA A 221 -3.87 16.17 19.58
C ALA A 221 -3.78 16.69 18.14
N VAL A 222 -2.97 16.05 17.29
CA VAL A 222 -2.82 16.46 15.88
C VAL A 222 -4.08 16.18 15.08
N VAL A 223 -4.73 15.03 15.26
CA VAL A 223 -6.02 14.75 14.60
C VAL A 223 -7.04 15.82 14.97
N ALA A 224 -7.17 16.13 16.25
CA ALA A 224 -8.11 17.12 16.75
C ALA A 224 -7.79 18.54 16.24
N ALA A 225 -6.51 18.95 16.30
CA ALA A 225 -6.07 20.26 15.82
C ALA A 225 -6.27 20.40 14.31
N SER A 226 -5.93 19.37 13.53
CA SER A 226 -6.11 19.38 12.08
C SER A 226 -7.58 19.36 11.66
N LEU A 227 -8.43 18.61 12.37
CA LEU A 227 -9.88 18.61 12.16
C LEU A 227 -10.46 20.01 12.36
N VAL A 228 -10.17 20.63 13.50
CA VAL A 228 -10.74 21.94 13.87
C VAL A 228 -10.17 23.07 13.01
N ALA A 229 -8.87 23.03 12.68
CA ALA A 229 -8.23 24.06 11.86
C ALA A 229 -8.73 24.10 10.41
N ASN A 230 -9.18 22.96 9.87
CA ASN A 230 -9.68 22.87 8.50
C ASN A 230 -11.21 22.83 8.40
N ALA A 231 -11.92 22.88 9.52
CA ALA A 231 -13.37 22.95 9.53
C ALA A 231 -13.85 24.34 9.07
N LEU A 232 -14.84 24.38 8.17
CA LEU A 232 -15.49 25.63 7.76
C LEU A 232 -16.30 26.25 8.90
N LEU A 233 -16.94 25.39 9.70
CA LEU A 233 -17.74 25.77 10.87
C LEU A 233 -17.22 25.05 12.12
N PRO A 234 -16.10 25.51 12.72
CA PRO A 234 -15.53 24.86 13.90
C PRO A 234 -16.49 24.76 15.09
N GLY A 235 -17.49 25.65 15.18
CA GLY A 235 -18.50 25.63 16.24
C GLY A 235 -19.50 24.48 16.12
N SER A 236 -19.61 23.87 14.93
CA SER A 236 -20.47 22.71 14.67
C SER A 236 -19.74 21.37 14.88
N VAL A 237 -18.44 21.39 15.22
CA VAL A 237 -17.64 20.18 15.41
C VAL A 237 -17.77 19.69 16.85
N VAL A 238 -18.16 18.42 16.99
CA VAL A 238 -18.15 17.68 18.26
C VAL A 238 -17.18 16.52 18.15
N LEU A 239 -16.11 16.55 18.92
CA LEU A 239 -15.07 15.51 18.94
C LEU A 239 -15.20 14.65 20.20
N HIS A 240 -15.50 13.37 20.01
CA HIS A 240 -15.49 12.36 21.06
C HIS A 240 -14.16 11.61 21.04
N VAL A 241 -13.29 11.93 22.00
CA VAL A 241 -12.00 11.26 22.20
C VAL A 241 -12.19 10.09 23.17
N ILE A 242 -12.02 8.87 22.66
CA ILE A 242 -12.09 7.63 23.42
C ILE A 242 -10.67 7.16 23.74
N THR A 243 -10.41 6.81 25.00
CA THR A 243 -9.09 6.34 25.42
C THR A 243 -9.16 5.21 26.44
N ASP A 244 -8.02 4.60 26.76
CA ASP A 244 -7.95 3.57 27.78
C ASP A 244 -7.87 4.16 29.19
N ARG A 245 -8.00 3.31 30.22
CA ARG A 245 -7.95 3.77 31.62
C ARG A 245 -6.61 4.42 31.98
N LYS A 246 -5.51 3.97 31.39
CA LYS A 246 -4.15 4.42 31.73
C LYS A 246 -3.86 5.80 31.13
N THR A 247 -4.39 6.08 29.95
CA THR A 247 -4.16 7.29 29.17
C THR A 247 -5.24 8.35 29.43
N TYR A 248 -6.31 8.01 30.14
CA TYR A 248 -7.38 8.97 30.48
C TYR A 248 -6.87 10.26 31.12
N ALA A 249 -6.12 10.18 32.21
CA ALA A 249 -5.62 11.36 32.91
C ALA A 249 -4.76 12.28 32.02
N PRO A 250 -3.74 11.77 31.29
CA PRO A 250 -2.97 12.64 30.41
C PRO A 250 -3.77 13.16 29.20
N MET A 251 -4.70 12.37 28.65
CA MET A 251 -5.57 12.80 27.56
C MET A 251 -6.51 13.94 28.01
N GLN A 252 -7.16 13.79 29.17
CA GLN A 252 -8.01 14.81 29.78
C GLN A 252 -7.22 16.10 30.05
N ALA A 253 -6.01 15.98 30.61
CA ALA A 253 -5.15 17.13 30.87
C ALA A 253 -4.78 17.87 29.60
N TRP A 254 -4.41 17.16 28.53
CA TRP A 254 -4.05 17.79 27.27
C TRP A 254 -5.18 18.65 26.72
N PHE A 255 -6.37 18.06 26.54
CA PHE A 255 -7.52 18.77 25.96
C PHE A 255 -8.10 19.85 26.88
N SER A 256 -7.86 19.76 28.20
CA SER A 256 -8.25 20.82 29.14
C SER A 256 -7.31 22.02 29.08
N LEU A 257 -5.99 21.78 28.92
CA LEU A 257 -4.98 22.81 28.81
C LEU A 257 -4.87 23.43 27.41
N HIS A 258 -5.36 22.72 26.38
CA HIS A 258 -5.33 23.12 24.98
C HIS A 258 -6.76 23.10 24.38
N PRO A 259 -7.63 24.02 24.80
CA PRO A 259 -9.01 24.04 24.30
C PRO A 259 -9.06 24.35 22.80
N LEU A 260 -9.92 23.62 22.07
CA LEU A 260 -10.15 23.78 20.64
C LEU A 260 -11.41 24.60 20.34
N ALA A 261 -11.72 25.59 21.19
CA ALA A 261 -12.90 26.42 21.02
C ALA A 261 -12.91 27.12 19.63
N PRO A 262 -14.07 27.22 18.96
CA PRO A 262 -15.42 26.95 19.47
C PRO A 262 -15.88 25.48 19.40
N ALA A 263 -15.06 24.53 18.93
CA ALA A 263 -15.45 23.11 18.89
C ALA A 263 -15.72 22.53 20.28
N VAL A 264 -16.56 21.50 20.34
CA VAL A 264 -16.88 20.75 21.55
C VAL A 264 -16.00 19.51 21.60
N VAL A 265 -15.29 19.30 22.70
CA VAL A 265 -14.46 18.10 22.90
C VAL A 265 -14.93 17.38 24.15
N GLU A 266 -15.11 16.07 24.03
CA GLU A 266 -15.31 15.15 25.14
C GLU A 266 -14.15 14.16 25.19
N VAL A 267 -13.65 13.89 26.40
CA VAL A 267 -12.68 12.81 26.61
C VAL A 267 -13.33 11.76 27.52
N LYS A 268 -13.47 10.54 27.01
CA LYS A 268 -14.02 9.40 27.76
C LYS A 268 -13.06 8.22 27.75
N ALA A 269 -12.89 7.62 28.91
CA ALA A 269 -12.18 6.35 29.02
C ALA A 269 -13.15 5.18 28.85
N LEU A 270 -12.67 4.04 28.36
CA LEU A 270 -13.52 2.84 28.21
C LEU A 270 -14.25 2.42 29.50
N HIS A 271 -13.62 2.60 30.65
CA HIS A 271 -14.22 2.27 31.95
C HIS A 271 -15.30 3.26 32.42
N HIS A 272 -15.54 4.36 31.69
CA HIS A 272 -16.66 5.26 31.93
C HIS A 272 -17.95 4.79 31.24
N PHE A 273 -17.88 3.80 30.36
CA PHE A 273 -19.07 3.24 29.71
C PHE A 273 -19.61 2.07 30.56
N ASP A 274 -20.85 2.20 31.02
CA ASP A 274 -21.52 1.22 31.88
C ASP A 274 -21.51 -0.20 31.30
N TRP A 275 -21.76 -0.34 29.99
CA TRP A 275 -21.79 -1.65 29.32
C TRP A 275 -20.40 -2.32 29.29
N PHE A 276 -19.33 -1.52 29.33
CA PHE A 276 -17.95 -2.02 29.35
C PHE A 276 -17.55 -2.53 30.75
N THR A 277 -18.15 -1.98 31.81
CA THR A 277 -17.83 -2.33 33.20
C THR A 277 -18.72 -3.43 33.78
N ARG A 278 -19.95 -3.61 33.26
CA ARG A 278 -20.96 -4.52 33.80
C ARG A 278 -20.94 -5.95 33.25
N GLY A 279 -20.01 -6.32 32.35
CA GLY A 279 -19.95 -7.67 31.79
C GLY A 279 -18.61 -8.07 31.18
N ARG A 280 -18.47 -9.35 30.80
CA ARG A 280 -17.38 -9.80 29.92
C ARG A 280 -17.62 -9.21 28.55
N VAL A 281 -16.86 -8.18 28.20
CA VAL A 281 -16.95 -7.59 26.87
C VAL A 281 -16.41 -8.62 25.88
N PRO A 282 -17.21 -9.11 24.91
CA PRO A 282 -16.78 -10.14 23.97
C PRO A 282 -15.49 -9.78 23.23
N VAL A 283 -15.29 -8.48 22.99
CA VAL A 283 -14.08 -7.93 22.39
C VAL A 283 -12.83 -8.17 23.23
N MET A 284 -12.91 -7.98 24.55
CA MET A 284 -11.78 -8.17 25.45
C MET A 284 -11.42 -9.65 25.57
N GLU A 285 -12.42 -10.51 25.69
CA GLU A 285 -12.21 -11.96 25.75
C GLU A 285 -11.59 -12.48 24.44
N ALA A 286 -12.08 -12.02 23.30
CA ALA A 286 -11.53 -12.42 22.01
C ALA A 286 -10.10 -11.90 21.80
N MET A 287 -9.79 -10.67 22.26
CA MET A 287 -8.45 -10.11 22.23
C MET A 287 -7.46 -10.85 23.15
N GLU A 288 -7.89 -11.24 24.35
CA GLU A 288 -7.07 -12.02 25.29
C GLU A 288 -6.75 -13.41 24.73
N LYS A 289 -7.75 -14.10 24.17
CA LYS A 289 -7.59 -15.39 23.49
C LYS A 289 -6.67 -15.29 22.27
N ASP A 290 -6.85 -14.26 21.44
CA ASP A 290 -5.99 -13.99 20.28
C ASP A 290 -4.55 -13.71 20.71
N ARG A 291 -4.34 -12.90 21.75
CA ARG A 291 -3.01 -12.64 22.32
C ARG A 291 -2.35 -13.93 22.83
N ALA A 292 -3.09 -14.78 23.54
CA ALA A 292 -2.58 -16.05 24.04
C ALA A 292 -2.24 -17.04 22.91
N ALA A 293 -3.10 -17.15 21.89
CA ALA A 293 -2.81 -17.99 20.72
C ALA A 293 -1.55 -17.52 19.97
N ARG A 294 -1.39 -16.20 19.79
CA ARG A 294 -0.23 -15.63 19.09
C ARG A 294 1.08 -15.73 19.87
N SER A 295 1.05 -15.70 21.21
CA SER A 295 2.28 -15.83 22.01
C SER A 295 2.95 -17.19 21.85
N HIS A 296 2.16 -18.25 21.61
CA HIS A 296 2.68 -19.61 21.41
C HIS A 296 3.28 -19.83 20.01
N PHE A 297 2.80 -19.10 19.00
CA PHE A 297 3.16 -19.35 17.59
C PHE A 297 4.48 -18.73 17.12
N ARG A 298 5.13 -17.85 17.88
CA ARG A 298 6.06 -16.86 17.28
C ARG A 298 7.44 -16.66 17.91
N GLY A 299 7.84 -17.36 18.97
CA GLY A 299 9.23 -17.34 19.49
C GLY A 299 9.86 -15.95 19.77
N GLY A 300 9.08 -14.87 19.72
CA GLY A 300 9.57 -13.48 19.68
C GLY A 300 10.23 -13.05 18.36
N SER A 301 10.46 -11.75 18.22
CA SER A 301 11.07 -11.15 17.02
C SER A 301 12.47 -11.72 16.71
N SER A 302 13.22 -12.14 17.73
CA SER A 302 14.56 -12.74 17.58
C SER A 302 14.52 -14.12 16.93
N ALA A 303 13.57 -14.99 17.29
CA ALA A 303 13.43 -16.32 16.67
C ALA A 303 12.96 -16.22 15.21
N ILE A 304 12.10 -15.25 14.90
CA ILE A 304 11.59 -15.01 13.55
C ILE A 304 12.72 -14.61 12.59
N VAL A 305 13.66 -13.81 13.08
CA VAL A 305 14.78 -13.26 12.28
C VAL A 305 15.97 -14.22 12.21
N ALA A 306 16.05 -15.18 13.13
CA ALA A 306 17.07 -16.23 13.08
C ALA A 306 16.93 -17.15 11.84
N ASN A 307 15.73 -17.28 11.27
CA ASN A 307 15.52 -18.08 10.07
C ASN A 307 15.77 -17.28 8.78
N VAL A 308 17.03 -17.21 8.37
CA VAL A 308 17.49 -16.46 7.18
C VAL A 308 17.08 -17.15 5.86
N SER A 309 16.64 -18.42 5.91
CA SER A 309 16.19 -19.15 4.72
C SER A 309 14.85 -18.65 4.19
N GLU A 310 14.04 -17.99 5.02
CA GLU A 310 12.74 -17.46 4.63
C GLU A 310 12.85 -16.23 3.72
N LYS A 311 11.87 -16.09 2.83
CA LYS A 311 11.74 -14.88 2.00
C LYS A 311 11.52 -13.66 2.92
N PRO A 312 12.23 -12.53 2.72
CA PRO A 312 12.12 -11.35 3.58
C PRO A 312 10.69 -10.84 3.79
N ILE A 313 9.83 -10.97 2.78
CA ILE A 313 8.42 -10.55 2.87
C ILE A 313 7.61 -11.38 3.87
N ILE A 314 7.93 -12.67 4.03
CA ILE A 314 7.30 -13.55 5.01
C ILE A 314 7.74 -13.13 6.42
N VAL A 315 9.03 -12.87 6.60
CA VAL A 315 9.59 -12.34 7.86
C VAL A 315 8.93 -11.00 8.21
N ALA A 316 8.77 -10.10 7.23
CA ALA A 316 8.11 -8.81 7.44
C ALA A 316 6.66 -8.97 7.92
N ALA A 317 5.88 -9.87 7.31
CA ALA A 317 4.51 -10.19 7.75
C ALA A 317 4.51 -10.82 9.16
N LYS A 318 5.50 -11.68 9.45
CA LYS A 318 5.67 -12.29 10.77
C LYS A 318 5.96 -11.26 11.87
N LEU A 319 6.80 -10.27 11.58
CA LEU A 319 7.09 -9.16 12.50
C LEU A 319 5.90 -8.21 12.64
N GLN A 320 5.20 -7.92 11.54
CA GLN A 320 4.01 -7.07 11.56
C GLN A 320 2.98 -7.61 12.54
N ALA A 321 2.82 -8.92 12.61
CA ALA A 321 1.93 -9.56 13.55
C ALA A 321 2.17 -9.29 15.02
N LEU A 322 3.44 -9.09 15.39
CA LEU A 322 3.84 -8.84 16.75
C LEU A 322 3.62 -7.37 17.13
N SER A 323 3.16 -6.54 16.19
CA SER A 323 2.90 -5.13 16.47
C SER A 323 1.82 -4.99 17.54
N PRO A 324 2.08 -4.23 18.61
CA PRO A 324 1.09 -3.93 19.64
C PRO A 324 -0.20 -3.30 19.09
N LYS A 325 -0.14 -2.63 17.93
CA LYS A 325 -1.33 -2.04 17.28
C LYS A 325 -2.42 -3.08 16.97
N TYR A 326 -2.05 -4.31 16.63
CA TYR A 326 -3.02 -5.39 16.35
C TYR A 326 -3.65 -6.01 17.60
N HIS A 327 -3.23 -5.55 18.77
CA HIS A 327 -3.76 -5.93 20.08
C HIS A 327 -4.26 -4.71 20.86
N CYS A 328 -4.31 -3.53 20.25
CA CYS A 328 -4.76 -2.31 20.91
C CYS A 328 -6.28 -2.29 21.00
N VAL A 329 -6.81 -2.13 22.22
CA VAL A 329 -8.26 -2.11 22.49
C VAL A 329 -8.95 -0.98 21.70
N MET A 330 -8.24 0.13 21.47
CA MET A 330 -8.76 1.28 20.70
C MET A 330 -9.11 0.92 19.26
N ASN A 331 -8.43 -0.06 18.66
CA ASN A 331 -8.75 -0.51 17.30
C ASN A 331 -9.95 -1.45 17.27
N HIS A 332 -10.16 -2.20 18.35
CA HIS A 332 -11.25 -3.16 18.46
C HIS A 332 -12.56 -2.52 18.90
N ILE A 333 -12.53 -1.38 19.61
CA ILE A 333 -13.75 -0.71 20.08
C ILE A 333 -14.60 -0.13 18.94
N ARG A 334 -14.05 -0.02 17.73
CA ARG A 334 -14.76 0.47 16.53
C ARG A 334 -16.04 -0.31 16.24
N ILE A 335 -16.06 -1.61 16.52
CA ILE A 335 -17.25 -2.44 16.31
C ILE A 335 -18.42 -2.08 17.26
N HIS A 336 -18.13 -1.32 18.32
CA HIS A 336 -19.08 -0.91 19.35
C HIS A 336 -19.52 0.56 19.24
N LEU A 337 -19.29 1.21 18.10
CA LEU A 337 -19.76 2.58 17.91
C LEU A 337 -21.27 2.77 18.20
N PRO A 338 -22.17 1.84 17.82
CA PRO A 338 -23.59 1.95 18.18
C PRO A 338 -23.85 1.94 19.69
N GLU A 339 -23.10 1.15 20.47
CA GLU A 339 -23.21 1.04 21.93
C GLU A 339 -22.52 2.20 22.66
N LEU A 340 -21.45 2.76 22.07
CA LEU A 340 -20.77 3.95 22.58
C LEU A 340 -21.64 5.21 22.40
N PHE A 341 -22.37 5.29 21.30
CA PHE A 341 -23.17 6.47 20.92
C PHE A 341 -24.61 6.08 20.55
N PRO A 342 -25.42 5.61 21.52
CA PRO A 342 -26.78 5.13 21.25
C PRO A 342 -27.73 6.23 20.76
N SER A 343 -27.46 7.49 21.09
CA SER A 343 -28.28 8.66 20.73
C SER A 343 -27.91 9.29 19.39
N LEU A 344 -26.79 8.89 18.79
CA LEU A 344 -26.33 9.45 17.50
C LEU A 344 -26.78 8.56 16.33
N ASN A 345 -27.05 9.20 15.20
CA ASN A 345 -27.44 8.51 13.97
C ASN A 345 -26.28 8.33 13.01
N LYS A 346 -25.38 9.30 12.91
CA LYS A 346 -24.23 9.25 12.00
C LYS A 346 -23.00 9.85 12.67
N VAL A 347 -21.84 9.23 12.46
CA VAL A 347 -20.54 9.71 12.97
C VAL A 347 -19.45 9.53 11.92
N VAL A 348 -18.39 10.33 12.01
CA VAL A 348 -17.13 10.09 11.27
C VAL A 348 -16.07 9.58 12.23
N PHE A 349 -15.55 8.39 11.98
CA PHE A 349 -14.46 7.81 12.76
C PHE A 349 -13.11 8.19 12.14
N LEU A 350 -12.14 8.60 12.96
CA LEU A 350 -10.78 8.97 12.56
C LEU A 350 -9.75 8.16 13.36
N ASP A 351 -8.76 7.58 12.67
CA ASP A 351 -7.61 6.96 13.32
C ASP A 351 -6.66 8.02 13.89
N ASP A 352 -5.81 7.64 14.85
CA ASP A 352 -4.86 8.56 15.48
C ASP A 352 -3.66 8.93 14.61
N ASP A 353 -3.44 8.21 13.52
CA ASP A 353 -2.40 8.43 12.52
C ASP A 353 -2.93 9.07 11.23
N VAL A 354 -4.00 9.85 11.33
CA VAL A 354 -4.49 10.69 10.23
C VAL A 354 -4.19 12.17 10.43
N VAL A 355 -4.25 12.93 9.34
CA VAL A 355 -4.28 14.39 9.34
C VAL A 355 -5.42 14.83 8.44
N VAL A 356 -6.27 15.70 8.97
CA VAL A 356 -7.35 16.34 8.21
C VAL A 356 -6.78 17.57 7.51
N GLN A 357 -7.07 17.71 6.22
CA GLN A 357 -6.58 18.80 5.35
C GLN A 357 -7.71 19.61 4.70
N ALA A 358 -8.96 19.15 4.80
CA ALA A 358 -10.13 19.83 4.26
C ALA A 358 -11.34 19.66 5.19
N ASP A 359 -12.36 20.48 4.98
CA ASP A 359 -13.62 20.39 5.73
C ASP A 359 -14.34 19.07 5.47
N LEU A 360 -14.72 18.39 6.56
CA LEU A 360 -15.31 17.04 6.51
C LEU A 360 -16.85 17.07 6.64
N SER A 361 -17.46 18.24 6.79
CA SER A 361 -18.92 18.37 6.90
C SER A 361 -19.69 17.73 5.74
N PRO A 362 -19.22 17.78 4.46
CA PRO A 362 -19.97 17.18 3.36
C PRO A 362 -20.08 15.66 3.41
N LEU A 363 -19.33 14.99 4.30
CA LEU A 363 -19.48 13.55 4.55
C LEU A 363 -20.88 13.20 5.11
N TRP A 364 -21.55 14.11 5.81
CA TRP A 364 -22.91 13.89 6.32
C TRP A 364 -23.97 13.85 5.21
N ASP A 365 -23.72 14.58 4.12
CA ASP A 365 -24.62 14.71 2.97
C ASP A 365 -24.51 13.52 2.01
N ILE A 366 -23.51 12.66 2.18
CA ILE A 366 -23.36 11.45 1.37
C ILE A 366 -24.52 10.49 1.70
N ASP A 367 -25.31 10.18 0.68
CA ASP A 367 -26.30 9.11 0.73
C ASP A 367 -25.60 7.75 0.68
N LEU A 368 -25.57 7.05 1.81
CA LEU A 368 -25.00 5.72 1.92
C LEU A 368 -25.90 4.63 1.31
N GLN A 369 -27.05 4.96 0.73
CA GLN A 369 -27.98 4.02 0.08
C GLN A 369 -28.41 2.88 1.01
N GLY A 370 -28.69 3.22 2.28
CA GLY A 370 -29.04 2.26 3.33
C GLY A 370 -27.88 1.36 3.79
N LYS A 371 -26.65 1.61 3.35
CA LYS A 371 -25.43 0.96 3.86
C LYS A 371 -24.96 1.62 5.15
N VAL A 372 -24.18 0.89 5.92
CA VAL A 372 -23.75 1.30 7.26
C VAL A 372 -22.44 2.10 7.22
N ASN A 373 -21.52 1.74 6.33
CA ASN A 373 -20.17 2.31 6.31
C ASN A 373 -19.89 2.99 4.96
N GLY A 374 -19.58 4.28 4.97
CA GLY A 374 -18.96 5.00 3.86
C GLY A 374 -17.44 4.90 3.94
N ALA A 375 -16.81 4.22 2.98
CA ALA A 375 -15.37 3.97 3.00
C ALA A 375 -14.72 4.00 1.61
N VAL A 376 -13.44 4.37 1.56
CA VAL A 376 -12.65 4.32 0.33
C VAL A 376 -12.21 2.88 0.04
N GLU A 377 -12.42 2.46 -1.19
CA GLU A 377 -11.97 1.17 -1.71
C GLU A 377 -10.46 1.16 -1.97
N THR A 378 -9.83 0.04 -1.64
CA THR A 378 -8.37 -0.14 -1.72
C THR A 378 -7.95 -1.02 -2.89
N CYS A 379 -8.78 -1.23 -3.92
CA CYS A 379 -8.42 -2.05 -5.10
C CYS A 379 -8.30 -1.27 -6.41
N ARG A 380 -8.57 0.05 -6.41
CA ARG A 380 -8.68 0.89 -7.62
C ARG A 380 -7.55 1.89 -7.81
N GLY A 381 -6.55 1.93 -6.94
CA GLY A 381 -5.44 2.87 -7.07
C GLY A 381 -4.24 2.29 -7.83
N ALA A 382 -3.39 3.19 -8.34
CA ALA A 382 -2.15 2.82 -9.03
C ALA A 382 -1.10 2.23 -8.07
N ASP A 383 -1.21 2.51 -6.77
CA ASP A 383 -0.31 1.99 -5.76
C ASP A 383 -0.56 0.49 -5.49
N LYS A 384 0.46 -0.33 -5.79
CA LYS A 384 0.46 -1.79 -5.56
C LYS A 384 0.60 -2.17 -4.08
N PHE A 385 1.12 -1.28 -3.24
CA PHE A 385 1.34 -1.58 -1.83
C PHE A 385 0.10 -1.40 -0.97
N VAL A 386 -0.75 -0.42 -1.25
CA VAL A 386 -1.89 -0.09 -0.39
C VAL A 386 -3.21 -0.03 -1.16
N MET A 387 -3.21 0.45 -2.40
CA MET A 387 -4.42 0.69 -3.19
C MET A 387 -4.75 -0.38 -4.24
N SER A 388 -4.11 -1.55 -4.17
CA SER A 388 -4.41 -2.74 -5.00
C SER A 388 -4.88 -3.97 -4.19
N LYS A 389 -5.42 -3.77 -2.99
CA LYS A 389 -5.87 -4.80 -2.06
C LYS A 389 -7.33 -5.23 -2.30
N ARG A 390 -7.49 -6.54 -2.28
CA ARG A 390 -8.73 -7.32 -2.41
C ARG A 390 -8.82 -8.30 -1.26
N LEU A 391 -9.97 -8.93 -1.03
CA LEU A 391 -10.17 -9.87 0.09
C LEU A 391 -9.07 -10.94 0.18
N LYS A 392 -8.57 -11.46 -0.95
CA LYS A 392 -7.48 -12.46 -0.98
C LYS A 392 -6.16 -12.04 -0.33
N HIS A 393 -5.97 -10.74 -0.10
CA HIS A 393 -4.78 -10.24 0.59
C HIS A 393 -4.93 -10.26 2.12
N TYR A 394 -6.16 -10.41 2.61
CA TYR A 394 -6.49 -10.35 4.03
C TYR A 394 -7.00 -11.69 4.58
N LEU A 395 -7.68 -12.47 3.75
CA LEU A 395 -8.31 -13.74 4.13
C LEU A 395 -7.61 -14.93 3.46
N ASN A 396 -7.58 -16.06 4.15
CA ASN A 396 -7.02 -17.30 3.65
C ASN A 396 -8.02 -18.08 2.80
N PHE A 397 -8.00 -17.87 1.48
CA PHE A 397 -8.88 -18.55 0.53
C PHE A 397 -8.55 -20.03 0.30
N SER A 398 -7.44 -20.54 0.83
CA SER A 398 -7.21 -21.99 0.88
C SER A 398 -8.08 -22.66 1.94
N HIS A 399 -8.62 -21.91 2.90
CA HIS A 399 -9.50 -22.44 3.93
C HIS A 399 -10.95 -22.55 3.45
N PRO A 400 -11.61 -23.72 3.55
CA PRO A 400 -12.96 -23.93 3.03
C PRO A 400 -14.02 -22.98 3.60
N LEU A 401 -13.89 -22.56 4.87
CA LEU A 401 -14.83 -21.58 5.46
C LEU A 401 -14.77 -20.22 4.77
N ILE A 402 -13.60 -19.77 4.30
CA ILE A 402 -13.46 -18.50 3.60
C ILE A 402 -13.94 -18.64 2.15
N SER A 403 -13.44 -19.65 1.42
CA SER A 403 -13.72 -19.81 -0.01
C SER A 403 -15.19 -20.11 -0.32
N LYS A 404 -15.95 -20.67 0.63
CA LYS A 404 -17.39 -20.91 0.48
C LYS A 404 -18.25 -19.66 0.70
N ASN A 405 -17.76 -18.66 1.45
CA ASN A 405 -18.55 -17.51 1.87
C ASN A 405 -18.16 -16.20 1.19
N PHE A 406 -16.95 -16.09 0.65
CA PHE A 406 -16.43 -14.85 0.06
C PHE A 406 -15.78 -15.12 -1.30
N GLN A 407 -15.64 -14.09 -2.12
CA GLN A 407 -14.86 -14.17 -3.36
C GLN A 407 -13.48 -13.51 -3.21
N PRO A 408 -12.41 -14.12 -3.75
CA PRO A 408 -11.04 -13.62 -3.57
C PRO A 408 -10.80 -12.25 -4.19
N ASP A 409 -11.51 -11.94 -5.28
CA ASP A 409 -11.32 -10.73 -6.05
C ASP A 409 -12.26 -9.58 -5.65
N GLU A 410 -13.09 -9.75 -4.63
CA GLU A 410 -13.86 -8.64 -4.06
C GLU A 410 -12.94 -7.55 -3.51
N CYS A 411 -13.35 -6.29 -3.72
CA CYS A 411 -12.58 -5.14 -3.30
C CYS A 411 -12.55 -5.04 -1.77
N ALA A 412 -11.38 -4.79 -1.20
CA ALA A 412 -11.28 -4.43 0.20
C ALA A 412 -11.45 -2.91 0.36
N TRP A 413 -11.85 -2.48 1.54
CA TRP A 413 -11.96 -1.07 1.90
C TRP A 413 -11.03 -0.75 3.07
N ALA A 414 -10.75 0.52 3.31
CA ALA A 414 -9.85 0.96 4.36
C ALA A 414 -10.58 1.42 5.62
N TYR A 415 -10.04 0.98 6.76
CA TYR A 415 -10.25 1.67 8.02
C TYR A 415 -9.35 2.91 8.11
N GLY A 416 -9.80 3.93 8.82
CA GLY A 416 -8.98 5.06 9.26
C GLY A 416 -9.64 6.42 9.09
N MET A 417 -10.53 6.49 8.12
CA MET A 417 -11.53 7.54 8.02
C MET A 417 -12.76 6.88 7.42
N ASN A 418 -13.83 6.82 8.21
CA ASN A 418 -15.04 6.12 7.82
C ASN A 418 -16.26 6.89 8.31
N VAL A 419 -17.29 6.97 7.46
CA VAL A 419 -18.60 7.50 7.85
C VAL A 419 -19.46 6.32 8.28
N PHE A 420 -19.97 6.33 9.50
CA PHE A 420 -20.85 5.27 10.00
C PHE A 420 -22.25 5.80 10.25
N ASP A 421 -23.23 5.21 9.57
CA ASP A 421 -24.65 5.33 9.91
C ASP A 421 -24.97 4.35 11.04
N LEU A 422 -24.96 4.85 12.26
CA LEU A 422 -25.25 4.09 13.47
C LEU A 422 -26.72 3.67 13.56
N GLU A 423 -27.63 4.43 12.95
CA GLU A 423 -29.05 4.07 12.92
C GLU A 423 -29.28 2.84 12.05
N ALA A 424 -28.69 2.83 10.85
CA ALA A 424 -28.67 1.67 9.98
C ALA A 424 -27.93 0.50 10.66
N TRP A 425 -26.78 0.75 11.28
CA TRP A 425 -25.99 -0.29 11.96
C TRP A 425 -26.82 -1.03 13.01
N ARG A 426 -27.55 -0.32 13.87
CA ARG A 426 -28.40 -0.92 14.92
C ARG A 426 -29.47 -1.88 14.38
N LYS A 427 -29.84 -1.77 13.09
CA LYS A 427 -30.83 -2.63 12.41
C LYS A 427 -30.18 -3.84 11.70
N THR A 428 -28.86 -4.02 11.80
CA THR A 428 -28.11 -5.10 11.15
C THR A 428 -27.54 -6.10 12.16
N ASN A 429 -26.98 -7.20 11.65
CA ASN A 429 -26.26 -8.20 12.44
C ASN A 429 -24.73 -8.03 12.40
N ILE A 430 -24.20 -6.87 11.97
CA ILE A 430 -22.76 -6.64 11.75
C ILE A 430 -21.93 -7.01 12.99
N SER A 431 -22.31 -6.51 14.17
CA SER A 431 -21.55 -6.76 15.41
C SER A 431 -21.59 -8.24 15.80
N VAL A 432 -22.71 -8.93 15.57
CA VAL A 432 -22.85 -10.38 15.82
C VAL A 432 -21.98 -11.18 14.85
N THR A 433 -22.01 -10.82 13.55
CA THR A 433 -21.19 -11.43 12.51
C THR A 433 -19.70 -11.25 12.81
N TYR A 434 -19.29 -10.07 13.27
CA TYR A 434 -17.90 -9.79 13.67
C TYR A 434 -17.43 -10.78 14.75
N TYR A 435 -18.20 -10.95 15.82
CA TYR A 435 -17.85 -11.87 16.91
C TYR A 435 -17.88 -13.34 16.50
N HIS A 436 -18.87 -13.73 15.69
CA HIS A 436 -18.96 -15.07 15.17
C HIS A 436 -17.70 -15.47 14.39
N TRP A 437 -17.25 -14.61 13.46
CA TRP A 437 -16.07 -14.89 12.65
C TRP A 437 -14.79 -14.82 13.45
N LEU A 438 -14.68 -13.91 14.42
CA LEU A 438 -13.54 -13.85 15.32
C LEU A 438 -13.39 -15.15 16.13
N GLN A 439 -14.51 -15.67 16.66
CA GLN A 439 -14.54 -16.96 17.31
C GLN A 439 -14.16 -18.10 16.35
N LYS A 440 -14.69 -18.12 15.13
CA LYS A 440 -14.32 -19.13 14.12
C LYS A 440 -12.84 -19.12 13.78
N ASN A 441 -12.22 -17.94 13.73
CA ASN A 441 -10.79 -17.84 13.49
C ASN A 441 -9.98 -18.41 14.66
N LEU A 442 -10.41 -18.15 15.90
CA LEU A 442 -9.80 -18.74 17.10
C LEU A 442 -9.95 -20.27 17.14
N GLU A 443 -11.14 -20.80 16.83
CA GLU A 443 -11.41 -22.25 16.72
C GLU A 443 -10.59 -22.93 15.63
N SER A 444 -10.12 -22.17 14.64
CA SER A 444 -9.33 -22.66 13.50
C SER A 444 -7.84 -22.34 13.66
N ASP A 445 -7.34 -22.15 14.88
CA ASP A 445 -5.94 -21.81 15.20
C ASP A 445 -5.41 -20.60 14.40
N LEU A 446 -6.25 -19.57 14.23
CA LEU A 446 -5.95 -18.34 13.48
C LEU A 446 -5.64 -18.56 11.99
N SER A 447 -6.18 -19.63 11.40
CA SER A 447 -5.93 -19.99 10.00
C SER A 447 -6.83 -19.26 8.99
N LEU A 448 -7.92 -18.60 9.39
CA LEU A 448 -8.82 -17.89 8.48
C LEU A 448 -8.22 -16.54 8.03
N TRP A 449 -7.58 -15.84 8.95
CA TRP A 449 -6.70 -14.71 8.70
C TRP A 449 -5.73 -14.58 9.87
N GLN A 450 -4.58 -13.98 9.59
CA GLN A 450 -3.52 -13.98 10.58
C GLN A 450 -3.63 -12.82 11.59
N LEU A 451 -4.03 -11.61 11.17
CA LEU A 451 -3.80 -10.40 11.96
C LEU A 451 -4.82 -9.28 11.80
N GLY A 452 -4.97 -8.53 12.90
CA GLY A 452 -5.60 -7.22 12.96
C GLY A 452 -7.12 -7.22 12.94
N THR A 453 -7.66 -6.00 13.03
CA THR A 453 -9.10 -5.73 13.11
C THR A 453 -9.74 -5.52 11.74
N LEU A 454 -8.95 -5.26 10.70
CA LEU A 454 -9.46 -5.06 9.34
C LEU A 454 -10.08 -6.35 8.77
N PRO A 455 -9.44 -7.53 8.78
CA PRO A 455 -10.07 -8.73 8.22
C PRO A 455 -11.45 -9.10 8.80
N PRO A 456 -11.66 -9.12 10.13
CA PRO A 456 -13.00 -9.36 10.66
C PRO A 456 -13.97 -8.20 10.36
N GLY A 457 -13.47 -6.96 10.20
CA GLY A 457 -14.25 -5.84 9.70
C GLY A 457 -14.71 -6.03 8.25
N LEU A 458 -13.82 -6.43 7.35
CA LEU A 458 -14.15 -6.71 5.94
C LEU A 458 -15.27 -7.76 5.83
N ILE A 459 -15.21 -8.80 6.69
CA ILE A 459 -16.24 -9.84 6.77
C ILE A 459 -17.55 -9.28 7.36
N ALA A 460 -17.49 -8.61 8.51
CA ALA A 460 -18.68 -8.15 9.22
C ALA A 460 -19.48 -7.11 8.43
N PHE A 461 -18.79 -6.22 7.71
CA PHE A 461 -19.40 -5.19 6.86
C PHE A 461 -19.61 -5.67 5.42
N HIS A 462 -19.44 -6.96 5.12
CA HIS A 462 -19.70 -7.48 3.79
C HIS A 462 -21.14 -7.16 3.35
N GLY A 463 -21.30 -6.52 2.20
CA GLY A 463 -22.59 -6.04 1.72
C GLY A 463 -23.16 -4.80 2.43
N HIS A 464 -22.46 -4.23 3.41
CA HIS A 464 -22.87 -3.07 4.21
C HIS A 464 -21.99 -1.82 4.02
N VAL A 465 -21.15 -1.80 2.98
CA VAL A 465 -20.27 -0.66 2.64
C VAL A 465 -20.78 0.06 1.40
N HIS A 466 -20.83 1.39 1.49
CA HIS A 466 -20.96 2.30 0.36
C HIS A 466 -19.57 2.88 0.03
N VAL A 467 -19.19 2.82 -1.24
CA VAL A 467 -17.89 3.31 -1.69
C VAL A 467 -17.95 4.82 -1.84
N ILE A 468 -17.09 5.54 -1.14
CA ILE A 468 -16.97 7.00 -1.26
C ILE A 468 -15.75 7.39 -2.12
N ASP A 469 -15.73 8.64 -2.57
CA ASP A 469 -14.68 9.17 -3.43
C ASP A 469 -13.27 9.02 -2.78
N PRO A 470 -12.25 8.54 -3.51
CA PRO A 470 -10.88 8.43 -3.00
C PRO A 470 -10.28 9.74 -2.48
N TYR A 471 -10.79 10.91 -2.91
CA TYR A 471 -10.48 12.22 -2.34
C TYR A 471 -10.57 12.23 -0.81
N TRP A 472 -11.53 11.51 -0.25
CA TRP A 472 -11.81 11.56 1.18
C TRP A 472 -10.74 10.90 2.03
N HIS A 473 -10.05 9.86 1.53
CA HIS A 473 -9.09 9.09 2.33
C HIS A 473 -7.91 8.60 1.50
N MET A 474 -6.76 9.25 1.67
CA MET A 474 -5.50 8.80 1.10
C MET A 474 -4.70 7.98 2.10
N LEU A 475 -4.22 6.83 1.63
CA LEU A 475 -3.50 5.84 2.41
C LEU A 475 -2.06 5.70 1.91
N GLY A 476 -1.21 5.14 2.76
CA GLY A 476 0.11 4.61 2.40
C GLY A 476 1.29 5.43 2.90
N LEU A 477 1.03 6.55 3.57
CA LEU A 477 2.07 7.47 4.04
C LEU A 477 2.97 6.84 5.12
N GLY A 478 2.56 5.73 5.75
CA GLY A 478 3.41 5.00 6.70
C GLY A 478 4.11 3.76 6.11
N TYR A 479 3.97 3.49 4.80
CA TYR A 479 4.51 2.31 4.12
C TYR A 479 5.61 2.62 3.11
N GLN A 480 5.56 3.76 2.42
CA GLN A 480 6.42 4.06 1.27
C GLN A 480 6.78 5.55 1.14
N GLU A 481 7.94 5.80 0.53
CA GLU A 481 8.57 7.13 0.31
C GLU A 481 8.18 7.76 -1.04
N ASN A 482 7.39 7.08 -1.87
CA ASN A 482 7.04 7.54 -3.22
C ASN A 482 5.89 8.56 -3.27
N THR A 483 5.29 8.89 -2.12
CA THR A 483 4.21 9.88 -2.05
C THR A 483 4.80 11.27 -1.91
N THR A 484 4.54 12.13 -2.90
CA THR A 484 4.91 13.55 -2.84
C THR A 484 3.98 14.34 -1.92
N VAL A 485 4.44 15.50 -1.44
CA VAL A 485 3.61 16.41 -0.64
C VAL A 485 2.42 16.91 -1.46
N GLU A 486 2.65 17.27 -2.72
CA GLU A 486 1.63 17.77 -3.63
C GLU A 486 0.54 16.74 -3.91
N ASP A 487 0.90 15.45 -3.99
CA ASP A 487 -0.09 14.38 -4.13
C ASP A 487 -0.86 14.15 -2.83
N ALA A 488 -0.20 14.23 -1.67
CA ALA A 488 -0.83 14.09 -0.37
C ALA A 488 -1.83 15.23 -0.09
N GLU A 489 -1.53 16.47 -0.48
CA GLU A 489 -2.39 17.63 -0.25
C GLU A 489 -3.69 17.61 -1.09
N LYS A 490 -3.79 16.75 -2.11
CA LYS A 490 -5.02 16.59 -2.90
C LYS A 490 -6.13 15.84 -2.17
N ALA A 491 -5.86 15.22 -1.02
CA ALA A 491 -6.83 14.43 -0.26
C ALA A 491 -7.33 15.18 0.99
N ALA A 492 -8.62 15.01 1.31
CA ALA A 492 -9.23 15.59 2.50
C ALA A 492 -8.63 15.04 3.80
N VAL A 493 -8.31 13.73 3.82
CA VAL A 493 -7.66 13.08 4.95
C VAL A 493 -6.50 12.22 4.45
N ILE A 494 -5.31 12.47 4.97
CA ILE A 494 -4.13 11.65 4.72
C ILE A 494 -3.86 10.73 5.91
N HIS A 495 -3.49 9.49 5.63
CA HIS A 495 -3.34 8.46 6.63
C HIS A 495 -1.92 7.89 6.61
N PHE A 496 -1.19 8.08 7.71
CA PHE A 496 0.11 7.48 7.95
C PHE A 496 -0.01 6.01 8.37
N ASN A 497 -0.91 5.25 7.75
CA ASN A 497 -1.05 3.81 8.00
C ASN A 497 0.24 3.08 7.61
N GLY A 498 0.66 2.13 8.44
CA GLY A 498 1.96 1.47 8.31
C GLY A 498 2.85 1.64 9.54
N ARG A 499 4.17 1.52 9.36
CA ARG A 499 5.16 1.54 10.45
C ARG A 499 5.80 2.91 10.65
N ALA A 500 5.98 3.66 9.57
CA ALA A 500 6.59 4.99 9.59
C ALA A 500 5.58 6.04 10.09
N LYS A 501 5.37 6.09 11.41
CA LYS A 501 4.48 7.08 12.03
C LYS A 501 5.18 8.44 12.15
N PRO A 502 4.47 9.55 11.97
CA PRO A 502 5.09 10.89 11.90
C PRO A 502 5.73 11.34 13.23
N TRP A 503 5.31 10.76 14.36
CA TRP A 503 5.92 10.98 15.67
C TRP A 503 7.12 10.06 15.99
N LEU A 504 7.59 9.27 15.03
CA LEU A 504 8.75 8.39 15.17
C LEU A 504 9.90 8.86 14.29
N ASP A 505 11.13 8.49 14.66
CA ASP A 505 12.34 8.82 13.89
C ASP A 505 12.40 8.12 12.52
N ILE A 506 11.61 7.05 12.35
CA ILE A 506 11.49 6.30 11.10
C ILE A 506 10.41 6.86 10.15
N ALA A 507 9.82 8.02 10.47
CA ALA A 507 8.90 8.74 9.59
C ALA A 507 9.62 9.15 8.30
N PHE A 508 8.89 9.16 7.19
CA PHE A 508 9.43 9.69 5.93
C PHE A 508 9.57 11.22 6.00
N PRO A 509 10.79 11.77 5.88
CA PRO A 509 11.03 13.20 6.13
C PRO A 509 10.24 14.14 5.23
N GLU A 510 10.00 13.75 3.98
CA GLU A 510 9.35 14.60 2.97
C GLU A 510 7.89 14.93 3.33
N ILE A 511 7.16 13.96 3.88
CA ILE A 511 5.73 14.10 4.22
C ILE A 511 5.46 14.37 5.70
N ARG A 512 6.47 14.20 6.57
CA ARG A 512 6.38 14.52 8.01
C ARG A 512 5.92 15.96 8.29
N PRO A 513 6.32 16.99 7.50
CA PRO A 513 5.82 18.36 7.64
C PRO A 513 4.29 18.49 7.64
N LEU A 514 3.57 17.63 6.91
CA LEU A 514 2.10 17.65 6.84
C LEU A 514 1.44 17.36 8.19
N TRP A 515 2.09 16.55 9.03
CA TRP A 515 1.66 16.26 10.40
C TRP A 515 2.24 17.28 11.39
N ALA A 516 3.53 17.60 11.25
CA ALA A 516 4.27 18.53 12.10
C ALA A 516 3.62 19.92 12.21
N LYS A 517 3.01 20.43 11.13
CA LYS A 517 2.41 21.78 11.09
C LYS A 517 1.30 22.00 12.12
N TYR A 518 0.68 20.93 12.62
CA TYR A 518 -0.36 20.99 13.64
C TYR A 518 0.19 20.85 15.07
N LEU A 519 1.50 20.69 15.24
CA LEU A 519 2.14 20.74 16.54
C LEU A 519 2.58 22.15 16.90
N ASN A 520 2.15 22.62 18.08
CA ASN A 520 2.72 23.82 18.67
C ASN A 520 4.08 23.52 19.32
N LEU A 521 5.17 23.62 18.55
CA LEU A 521 6.53 23.41 19.08
C LEU A 521 6.97 24.43 20.13
N SER A 522 6.23 25.52 20.32
CA SER A 522 6.47 26.47 21.41
C SER A 522 5.80 26.07 22.73
N ASP A 523 4.92 25.06 22.71
CA ASP A 523 4.24 24.58 23.91
C ASP A 523 5.25 24.07 24.97
N LYS A 524 4.98 24.40 26.23
CA LYS A 524 5.91 24.12 27.34
C LYS A 524 6.09 22.62 27.56
N LEU A 525 5.03 21.82 27.44
CA LEU A 525 5.08 20.37 27.64
C LEU A 525 5.80 19.68 26.48
N ILE A 526 5.49 20.09 25.24
CA ILE A 526 6.18 19.62 24.03
C ILE A 526 7.68 19.90 24.11
N ARG A 527 8.07 21.15 24.43
CA ARG A 527 9.48 21.55 24.57
C ARG A 527 10.18 20.81 25.70
N ALA A 528 9.54 20.69 26.86
CA ALA A 528 10.12 20.02 28.02
C ALA A 528 10.39 18.52 27.80
N CYS A 529 9.71 17.91 26.82
CA CYS A 529 9.91 16.52 26.43
C CYS A 529 10.74 16.34 25.14
N ASN A 530 11.28 17.43 24.57
CA ASN A 530 12.10 17.40 23.36
C ASN A 530 11.40 16.66 22.20
N ILE A 531 10.09 16.86 22.06
CA ILE A 531 9.34 16.40 20.90
C ILE A 531 9.74 17.30 19.72
N ARG A 532 10.21 16.67 18.64
CA ARG A 532 10.68 17.35 17.43
C ARG A 532 9.76 16.98 16.26
N ALA A 533 9.58 17.92 15.36
CA ALA A 533 8.80 17.76 14.15
C ALA A 533 9.69 17.62 12.93
#